data_AF-X1D6T4-F1
#
_entry.id   AF-X1D6T4-F1
#
_cell.length_a   1.000
_cell.length_b   1.000
_cell.length_c   1.000
_cell.angle_alpha   90.00
_cell.angle_beta   90.00
_cell.angle_gamma   90.00
#
_symmetry.space_group_name_H-M   'P 1'
#
loop_
_entity.id
_entity.type
_entity.pdbx_description
1 polymer ?
#
loop_
_entity_poly.entity_id
_entity_poly.type
_entity_poly.pdbx_seq_one_letter_code
_entity_poly.pdbx_strand_id
1 'polypeptide(L)'
;DHIEAITMPSWKHILNYESKYISKDELVDATYEAAIGLNSLKAKAGGISRDIAEINEERIVKASKVMADIDIIMNVSDKDIREKKLQQLKEKIYNYSMSTVCEKKELEFPLFNRRFNWFEIIMTTFSRIN
;
A
#
# COMPACT_ATOMS: atom_id res chain seq x y z
N ASP A 1 -15.33 -18.14 -6.52
CA ASP A 1 -14.87 -16.91 -7.20
C ASP A 1 -14.24 -15.91 -6.23
N HIS A 2 -14.99 -15.08 -5.48
CA HIS A 2 -14.38 -14.06 -4.58
C HIS A 2 -13.62 -14.65 -3.37
N ILE A 3 -14.12 -15.72 -2.76
CA ILE A 3 -13.46 -16.38 -1.61
C ILE A 3 -12.17 -17.07 -2.02
N GLU A 4 -12.09 -17.62 -3.23
CA GLU A 4 -10.85 -18.23 -3.72
C GLU A 4 -9.82 -17.17 -4.10
N ALA A 5 -10.27 -16.08 -4.74
CA ALA A 5 -9.41 -14.96 -5.11
C ALA A 5 -8.66 -14.38 -3.90
N ILE A 6 -9.29 -14.30 -2.71
CA ILE A 6 -8.65 -13.78 -1.49
C ILE A 6 -7.46 -14.62 -1.01
N THR A 7 -7.38 -15.89 -1.44
CA THR A 7 -6.27 -16.80 -1.08
C THR A 7 -5.08 -16.66 -2.03
N MET A 8 -5.22 -15.88 -3.09
CA MET A 8 -4.16 -15.65 -4.06
C MET A 8 -2.97 -14.90 -3.45
N PRO A 9 -1.75 -15.14 -3.95
CA PRO A 9 -0.52 -14.70 -3.28
C PRO A 9 -0.25 -13.20 -3.32
N SER A 10 -0.99 -12.42 -4.12
CA SER A 10 -0.81 -10.98 -4.24
C SER A 10 -2.12 -10.25 -4.55
N TRP A 11 -2.17 -8.96 -4.25
CA TRP A 11 -3.33 -8.13 -4.55
C TRP A 11 -3.65 -8.08 -6.06
N LYS A 12 -2.63 -8.14 -6.92
CA LYS A 12 -2.80 -8.28 -8.38
C LYS A 12 -3.63 -9.50 -8.75
N HIS A 13 -3.37 -10.65 -8.13
CA HIS A 13 -4.13 -11.89 -8.39
C HIS A 13 -5.48 -11.91 -7.67
N ILE A 14 -5.65 -11.15 -6.59
CA ILE A 14 -6.94 -10.91 -5.93
C ILE A 14 -7.84 -10.01 -6.80
N LEU A 15 -7.26 -9.11 -7.61
CA LEU A 15 -8.03 -8.16 -8.42
C LEU A 15 -8.85 -8.85 -9.52
N ASN A 16 -10.17 -8.61 -9.44
CA ASN A 16 -11.14 -9.01 -10.46
C ASN A 16 -11.39 -7.92 -11.52
N TYR A 17 -10.76 -6.75 -11.39
CA TYR A 17 -10.94 -5.66 -12.35
C TYR A 17 -10.03 -5.83 -13.56
N GLU A 18 -10.61 -5.85 -14.73
CA GLU A 18 -9.93 -5.85 -16.02
C GLU A 18 -10.79 -5.07 -17.01
N SER A 19 -10.17 -4.30 -17.91
CA SER A 19 -10.90 -3.51 -18.89
C SER A 19 -10.28 -3.64 -20.26
N LYS A 20 -11.00 -3.21 -21.30
CA LYS A 20 -10.47 -3.14 -22.67
C LYS A 20 -9.33 -2.13 -22.87
N TYR A 21 -9.07 -1.26 -21.89
CA TYR A 21 -8.11 -0.16 -22.02
C TYR A 21 -6.88 -0.32 -21.13
N ILE A 22 -7.01 -1.08 -20.05
CA ILE A 22 -5.94 -1.31 -19.08
C ILE A 22 -6.02 -2.76 -18.62
N SER A 23 -4.94 -3.49 -18.84
CA SER A 23 -4.70 -4.82 -18.31
C SER A 23 -4.43 -4.75 -16.80
N LYS A 24 -4.49 -5.91 -16.13
CA LYS A 24 -4.14 -5.98 -14.70
C LYS A 24 -2.68 -5.61 -14.46
N ASP A 25 -1.79 -5.96 -15.38
CA ASP A 25 -0.37 -5.64 -15.30
C ASP A 25 -0.18 -4.12 -15.37
N GLU A 26 -0.76 -3.47 -16.38
CA GLU A 26 -0.69 -2.01 -16.54
C GLU A 26 -1.32 -1.26 -15.36
N LEU A 27 -2.42 -1.78 -14.78
CA LEU A 27 -3.04 -1.20 -13.59
C LEU A 27 -2.10 -1.27 -12.38
N VAL A 28 -1.42 -2.40 -12.20
CA VAL A 28 -0.46 -2.61 -11.11
C VAL A 28 0.73 -1.67 -11.27
N ASP A 29 1.28 -1.58 -12.47
CA ASP A 29 2.42 -0.71 -12.79
C ASP A 29 2.05 0.76 -12.56
N ALA A 30 0.92 1.20 -13.11
CA ALA A 30 0.42 2.56 -12.92
C ALA A 30 0.18 2.90 -11.44
N THR A 31 -0.25 1.92 -10.63
CA THR A 31 -0.46 2.12 -9.19
C THR A 31 0.87 2.34 -8.46
N TYR A 32 1.91 1.55 -8.77
CA TYR A 32 3.23 1.73 -8.17
C TYR A 32 3.90 3.04 -8.62
N GLU A 33 3.78 3.41 -9.91
CA GLU A 33 4.26 4.70 -10.41
C GLU A 33 3.57 5.88 -9.73
N ALA A 34 2.24 5.82 -9.59
CA ALA A 34 1.47 6.83 -8.89
C ALA A 34 1.88 6.95 -7.41
N ALA A 35 2.20 5.83 -6.75
CA ALA A 35 2.67 5.83 -5.38
C ALA A 35 4.01 6.57 -5.22
N ILE A 36 4.97 6.35 -6.12
CA ILE A 36 6.25 7.09 -6.16
C ILE A 36 6.02 8.57 -6.38
N GLY A 37 5.19 8.93 -7.37
CA GLY A 37 4.86 10.31 -7.68
C GLY A 37 4.21 11.03 -6.49
N LEU A 38 3.24 10.38 -5.85
CA LEU A 38 2.56 10.92 -4.67
C LEU A 38 3.51 11.10 -3.48
N ASN A 39 4.41 10.13 -3.25
CA ASN A 39 5.41 10.21 -2.19
C ASN A 39 6.37 11.41 -2.40
N SER A 40 6.84 11.60 -3.64
CA SER A 40 7.65 12.77 -4.02
C SER A 40 6.91 14.10 -3.80
N LEU A 41 5.63 14.15 -4.18
CA LEU A 41 4.78 15.33 -3.99
C LEU A 41 4.56 15.65 -2.51
N LYS A 42 4.30 14.63 -1.67
CA LYS A 42 4.18 14.79 -0.21
C LYS A 42 5.46 15.41 0.38
N ALA A 43 6.63 14.95 -0.04
CA ALA A 43 7.91 15.50 0.42
C ALA A 43 8.09 16.95 -0.01
N LYS A 44 7.82 17.27 -1.29
CA LYS A 44 7.92 18.64 -1.83
C LYS A 44 6.97 19.62 -1.15
N ALA A 45 5.78 19.16 -0.77
CA ALA A 45 4.78 19.97 -0.07
C ALA A 45 5.03 20.06 1.46
N GLY A 46 6.07 19.41 1.99
CA GLY A 46 6.34 19.35 3.42
C GLY A 46 5.35 18.48 4.23
N GLY A 47 4.57 17.63 3.56
CA GLY A 47 3.64 16.69 4.20
C GLY A 47 4.34 15.51 4.87
N ILE A 48 5.54 15.15 4.41
CA ILE A 48 6.47 14.19 5.04
C ILE A 48 7.89 14.76 4.96
N SER A 49 8.75 14.32 5.86
CA SER A 49 10.18 14.64 5.81
C SER A 49 10.89 13.84 4.72
N ARG A 50 12.08 14.28 4.30
CA ARG A 50 12.82 13.69 3.18
C ARG A 50 13.29 12.26 3.48
N ASP A 51 13.73 12.00 4.71
CA ASP A 51 14.07 10.67 5.21
C ASP A 51 12.89 9.70 5.13
N ILE A 52 11.69 10.15 5.51
CA ILE A 52 10.47 9.34 5.39
C ILE A 52 10.11 9.09 3.92
N ALA A 53 10.30 10.09 3.06
CA ALA A 53 10.07 9.94 1.63
C ALA A 53 11.02 8.88 1.02
N GLU A 54 12.31 8.92 1.35
CA GLU A 54 13.30 7.95 0.87
C GLU A 54 12.97 6.52 1.34
N ILE A 55 12.63 6.35 2.62
CA ILE A 55 12.20 5.05 3.18
C ILE A 55 10.94 4.53 2.48
N ASN A 56 9.96 5.39 2.24
CA ASN A 56 8.72 5.01 1.57
C ASN A 56 8.97 4.61 0.11
N GLU A 57 9.81 5.35 -0.60
CA GLU A 57 10.20 5.03 -1.98
C GLU A 57 10.89 3.65 -2.07
N GLU A 58 11.84 3.36 -1.17
CA GLU A 58 12.48 2.04 -1.10
C GLU A 58 11.46 0.91 -0.88
N ARG A 59 10.46 1.13 -0.02
CA ARG A 59 9.39 0.17 0.25
C ARG A 59 8.49 -0.05 -0.95
N ILE A 60 8.10 1.02 -1.64
CA ILE A 60 7.28 0.95 -2.86
C ILE A 60 8.02 0.14 -3.93
N VAL A 61 9.31 0.44 -4.18
CA VAL A 61 10.15 -0.29 -5.13
C VAL A 61 10.29 -1.76 -4.74
N LYS A 62 10.47 -2.05 -3.45
CA LYS A 62 10.57 -3.42 -2.96
C LYS A 62 9.26 -4.19 -3.12
N ALA A 63 8.12 -3.55 -2.86
CA ALA A 63 6.80 -4.16 -3.04
C ALA A 63 6.53 -4.47 -4.52
N SER A 64 6.93 -3.58 -5.45
CA SER A 64 6.87 -3.83 -6.90
C SER A 64 7.73 -5.03 -7.31
N LYS A 65 8.97 -5.15 -6.80
CA LYS A 65 9.84 -6.31 -7.05
C LYS A 65 9.24 -7.63 -6.53
N VAL A 66 8.67 -7.61 -5.34
CA VAL A 66 7.97 -8.76 -4.77
C VAL A 66 6.78 -9.18 -5.63
N MET A 67 6.04 -8.22 -6.19
CA MET A 67 4.95 -8.51 -7.12
C MET A 67 5.45 -9.27 -8.35
N ALA A 68 6.53 -8.78 -8.97
CA ALA A 68 7.14 -9.43 -10.11
C ALA A 68 7.68 -10.84 -9.78
N ASP A 69 8.28 -11.03 -8.60
CA ASP A 69 8.72 -12.36 -8.13
C ASP A 69 7.54 -13.33 -8.00
N ILE A 70 6.38 -12.86 -7.51
CA ILE A 70 5.16 -13.67 -7.42
C ILE A 70 4.66 -14.05 -8.82
N ASP A 71 4.62 -13.10 -9.76
CA ASP A 71 4.22 -13.38 -11.15
C ASP A 71 5.09 -14.46 -11.80
N ILE A 72 6.41 -14.40 -11.59
CA ILE A 72 7.35 -15.43 -12.07
C ILE A 72 7.03 -16.80 -11.45
N ILE A 73 6.73 -16.84 -10.14
CA ILE A 73 6.38 -18.08 -9.45
C ILE A 73 5.04 -18.64 -9.95
N MET A 74 4.07 -17.77 -10.27
CA MET A 74 2.76 -18.17 -10.77
C MET A 74 2.82 -18.83 -12.16
N ASN A 75 3.86 -18.55 -12.95
CA ASN A 75 4.12 -19.21 -14.23
C ASN A 75 4.69 -20.64 -14.10
N VAL A 76 5.03 -21.10 -12.89
CA VAL A 76 5.48 -22.48 -12.66
C VAL A 76 4.29 -23.43 -12.80
N SER A 77 4.37 -24.38 -13.73
CA SER A 77 3.27 -25.33 -14.01
C SER A 77 2.99 -26.28 -12.85
N ASP A 78 4.03 -26.81 -12.22
CA ASP A 78 3.94 -27.72 -11.08
C ASP A 78 3.44 -26.97 -9.82
N LYS A 79 2.30 -27.43 -9.28
CA LYS A 79 1.63 -26.79 -8.15
C LYS A 79 2.43 -26.90 -6.85
N ASP A 80 3.04 -28.05 -6.57
CA ASP A 80 3.77 -28.29 -5.32
C ASP A 80 5.05 -27.46 -5.30
N ILE A 81 5.73 -27.37 -6.44
CA ILE A 81 6.90 -26.49 -6.61
C ILE A 81 6.49 -25.02 -6.47
N ARG A 82 5.36 -24.61 -7.06
CA ARG A 82 4.84 -23.25 -6.97
C ARG A 82 4.54 -22.87 -5.52
N GLU A 83 3.80 -23.70 -4.78
CA GLU A 83 3.47 -23.47 -3.37
C GLU A 83 4.72 -23.37 -2.50
N LYS A 84 5.70 -24.25 -2.71
CA LYS A 84 6.98 -24.20 -2.00
C LYS A 84 7.74 -22.89 -2.25
N LYS A 85 7.78 -22.43 -3.51
CA LYS A 85 8.43 -21.15 -3.87
C LYS A 85 7.71 -19.96 -3.26
N LEU A 86 6.37 -19.94 -3.28
CA LEU A 86 5.57 -18.89 -2.63
C LEU A 86 5.83 -18.84 -1.12
N GLN A 87 5.90 -20.01 -0.46
CA GLN A 87 6.19 -20.10 0.96
C GLN A 87 7.59 -19.57 1.31
N GLN A 88 8.60 -19.93 0.52
CA GLN A 88 9.96 -19.40 0.68
C GLN A 88 10.02 -17.88 0.48
N LEU A 89 9.32 -17.35 -0.52
CA LEU A 89 9.24 -15.92 -0.76
C LEU A 89 8.55 -15.20 0.41
N LYS A 90 7.46 -15.77 0.93
CA LYS A 90 6.74 -15.25 2.10
C LYS A 90 7.65 -15.17 3.33
N GLU A 91 8.42 -16.22 3.62
CA GLU A 91 9.39 -16.24 4.72
C GLU A 91 10.48 -15.17 4.54
N LYS A 92 10.99 -15.00 3.31
CA LYS A 92 11.96 -13.96 2.98
C LYS A 92 11.41 -12.55 3.23
N ILE A 93 10.13 -12.31 2.94
CA ILE A 93 9.48 -11.00 3.07
C ILE A 93 8.98 -10.73 4.49
N TYR A 94 8.58 -11.76 5.24
CA TYR A 94 8.07 -11.62 6.61
C TYR A 94 9.02 -10.83 7.52
N ASN A 95 10.33 -11.05 7.33
CA ASN A 95 11.41 -10.35 8.03
C ASN A 95 11.50 -8.83 7.71
N TYR A 96 10.75 -8.34 6.73
CA TYR A 96 10.74 -6.94 6.28
C TYR A 96 9.36 -6.27 6.39
N SER A 97 8.37 -6.94 6.98
CA SER A 97 6.98 -6.49 6.99
C SER A 97 6.72 -5.33 7.98
N MET A 98 7.13 -4.12 7.60
CA MET A 98 6.53 -2.90 8.12
C MET A 98 6.28 -1.94 6.96
N SER A 99 4.98 -1.75 6.64
CA SER A 99 4.40 -0.78 5.70
C SER A 99 4.87 -0.85 4.24
N THR A 100 3.96 -1.20 3.33
CA THR A 100 4.24 -1.33 1.89
C THR A 100 4.18 -0.02 1.11
N VAL A 101 3.41 0.97 1.57
CA VAL A 101 3.15 2.22 0.82
C VAL A 101 3.21 3.48 1.69
N CYS A 102 2.65 3.47 2.89
CA CYS A 102 2.73 4.58 3.83
C CYS A 102 2.93 4.07 5.26
N GLU A 103 3.63 4.86 6.08
CA GLU A 103 3.72 4.60 7.51
C GLU A 103 2.36 4.71 8.19
N LYS A 104 2.11 3.89 9.21
CA LYS A 104 0.84 3.96 9.96
C LYS A 104 0.62 5.36 10.54
N LYS A 105 1.70 6.02 10.95
CA LYS A 105 1.70 7.39 11.45
C LYS A 105 1.22 8.43 10.42
N GLU A 106 1.36 8.16 9.11
CA GLU A 106 0.81 9.03 8.08
C GLU A 106 -0.72 8.99 8.02
N LEU A 107 -1.34 7.91 8.52
CA LEU A 107 -2.80 7.77 8.60
C LEU A 107 -3.37 8.38 9.88
N GLU A 108 -2.52 8.73 10.85
CA GLU A 108 -2.95 9.36 12.09
C GLU A 108 -3.29 10.83 11.83
N PHE A 109 -4.50 11.21 12.21
CA PHE A 109 -4.93 12.60 12.10
C PHE A 109 -4.26 13.43 13.21
N PRO A 110 -3.49 14.48 12.88
CA PRO A 110 -2.77 15.26 13.89
C PRO A 110 -3.74 16.19 14.63
N LEU A 111 -4.17 15.79 15.83
CA LEU A 111 -5.11 16.57 16.66
C LEU A 111 -4.50 17.87 17.21
N PHE A 112 -3.19 17.88 17.48
CA PHE A 112 -2.56 18.96 18.25
C PHE A 112 -1.80 20.00 17.41
N ASN A 113 -1.70 19.81 16.09
CA ASN A 113 -0.84 20.61 15.22
C ASN A 113 -1.57 21.25 14.02
N ARG A 114 -2.90 21.43 14.11
CA ARG A 114 -3.70 22.19 13.13
C ARG A 114 -4.46 23.33 13.79
N ARG A 115 -4.81 24.35 13.00
CA ARG A 115 -5.64 25.49 13.40
C ARG A 115 -7.10 25.04 13.57
N PHE A 116 -7.39 24.26 14.59
CA PHE A 116 -8.77 24.01 15.00
C PHE A 116 -9.32 25.26 15.69
N ASN A 117 -10.54 25.65 15.34
CA ASN A 117 -11.27 26.65 16.11
C ASN A 117 -11.84 25.99 17.37
N TRP A 118 -10.98 25.76 18.37
CA TRP A 118 -11.31 25.06 19.60
C TRP A 118 -12.49 25.69 20.35
N PHE A 119 -12.66 27.01 20.23
CA PHE A 119 -13.78 27.73 20.82
C PHE A 119 -15.13 27.25 20.28
N GLU A 120 -15.27 27.16 18.95
CA GLU A 120 -16.49 26.67 18.30
C GLU A 120 -16.76 25.20 18.62
N ILE A 121 -15.71 24.38 18.65
CA ILE A 121 -15.83 22.95 18.97
C ILE A 121 -16.39 22.77 20.39
N ILE A 122 -15.86 23.52 21.36
CA ILE A 122 -16.32 23.46 22.75
C ILE A 122 -17.76 23.99 22.87
N MET A 123 -18.07 25.15 22.27
CA MET A 123 -19.42 25.73 22.26
C MET A 123 -20.47 24.74 21.74
N THR A 124 -20.19 24.07 20.62
CA THR A 124 -21.11 23.11 20.01
C THR A 124 -21.40 21.92 20.94
N THR A 125 -20.42 21.47 21.72
CA THR A 125 -20.63 20.38 22.69
C THR A 125 -21.48 20.80 23.89
N PHE A 126 -21.31 22.03 24.37
CA PHE A 126 -22.13 22.57 25.47
C PHE A 126 -23.58 22.82 25.03
N SER A 127 -23.80 23.32 23.81
CA SER A 127 -25.15 23.55 23.26
C SER A 127 -25.95 22.28 22.97
N ARG A 128 -25.32 21.10 23.06
CA ARG A 128 -25.96 19.79 22.82
C ARG A 128 -26.27 19.01 24.10
N ILE A 129 -25.77 19.50 25.24
CA ILE A 129 -25.94 18.90 26.58
C ILE A 129 -27.01 19.66 27.41
N ASN A 130 -27.38 20.88 27.00
CA ASN A 130 -28.62 21.58 27.39
C ASN A 130 -29.72 21.33 26.36
#